data_AF-A0A6V7WCD3-F1
#
_entry.id   AF-A0A6V7WCD3-F1
#
_cell.length_a   1.000
_cell.length_b   1.000
_cell.length_c   1.000
_cell.angle_alpha   90.00
_cell.angle_beta   90.00
_cell.angle_gamma   90.00
#
_symmetry.space_group_name_H-M   'P 1'
#
loop_
_entity.id
_entity.type
_entity.pdbx_description
1 polymer ?
#
loop_
_entity_poly.entity_id
_entity_poly.type
_entity_poly.pdbx_seq_one_letter_code
_entity_poly.pdbx_strand_id
1 'polypeptide(L)'
;MLKEKFKLENLGRTENAGVWINEQKKIGAIGIQVRNGITSHGLALNCETDLKWFDYIIPCGLKDKSTTSISNELNKQIKVNDVIEPLCEYFGKVFELKINLNINANFHNFI
;
A
#
# COMPACT_ATOMS: atom_id res chain seq x y z
N MET A 1 1.30 -7.52 -8.39
CA MET A 1 2.04 -7.77 -7.14
C MET A 1 1.19 -8.50 -6.09
N LEU A 2 0.20 -7.86 -5.44
CA LEU A 2 -0.55 -8.48 -4.34
C LEU A 2 -1.24 -9.82 -4.72
N LYS A 3 -1.85 -9.90 -5.92
CA LYS A 3 -2.43 -11.15 -6.45
C LYS A 3 -1.36 -12.22 -6.72
N GLU A 4 -0.31 -11.86 -7.44
CA GLU A 4 0.68 -12.81 -7.96
C GLU A 4 1.65 -13.32 -6.88
N LYS A 5 2.19 -12.42 -6.04
CA LYS A 5 3.19 -12.74 -5.00
C LYS A 5 2.55 -13.17 -3.69
N PHE A 6 1.53 -12.44 -3.23
CA PHE A 6 0.90 -12.64 -1.92
C PHE A 6 -0.39 -13.46 -2.00
N LYS A 7 -0.83 -13.87 -3.21
CA LYS A 7 -2.02 -14.70 -3.43
C LYS A 7 -3.30 -14.13 -2.81
N LEU A 8 -3.36 -12.81 -2.65
CA LEU A 8 -4.56 -12.12 -2.22
C LEU A 8 -5.56 -12.03 -3.38
N GLU A 9 -6.80 -12.44 -3.14
CA GLU A 9 -7.87 -12.45 -4.13
C GLU A 9 -8.83 -11.26 -3.95
N ASN A 10 -9.75 -11.09 -4.90
CA ASN A 10 -10.78 -10.04 -4.87
C ASN A 10 -10.25 -8.61 -4.65
N LEU A 11 -9.01 -8.37 -5.10
CA LEU A 11 -8.39 -7.06 -5.11
C LEU A 11 -8.87 -6.22 -6.29
N GLY A 12 -9.27 -4.98 -6.00
CA GLY A 12 -9.79 -4.05 -6.99
C GLY A 12 -9.76 -2.59 -6.56
N ARG A 13 -10.26 -1.73 -7.45
CA ARG A 13 -10.55 -0.32 -7.22
C ARG A 13 -12.04 -0.17 -6.94
N THR A 14 -12.40 0.87 -6.20
CA THR A 14 -13.79 1.31 -6.01
C THR A 14 -13.91 2.78 -6.42
N GLU A 15 -15.09 3.37 -6.24
CA GLU A 15 -15.31 4.82 -6.31
C GLU A 15 -14.44 5.61 -5.32
N ASN A 16 -13.99 4.95 -4.25
CA ASN A 16 -13.13 5.54 -3.23
C ASN A 16 -11.64 5.25 -3.52
N ALA A 17 -10.80 6.28 -3.45
CA ALA A 17 -9.37 6.19 -3.79
C ALA A 17 -8.65 5.12 -2.94
N GLY A 18 -7.83 4.29 -3.59
CA GLY A 18 -7.03 3.23 -2.97
C GLY A 18 -7.24 1.85 -3.59
N VAL A 19 -6.69 0.83 -2.93
CA VAL A 19 -6.83 -0.58 -3.29
C VAL A 19 -7.63 -1.29 -2.22
N TRP A 20 -8.60 -2.11 -2.65
CA TRP A 20 -9.62 -2.69 -1.80
C TRP A 20 -9.72 -4.21 -2.00
N ILE A 21 -10.05 -4.93 -0.93
CA ILE A 21 -10.44 -6.35 -0.95
C ILE A 21 -11.95 -6.43 -0.75
N ASN A 22 -12.62 -7.16 -1.65
CA ASN A 22 -14.09 -7.32 -1.67
C ASN A 22 -14.82 -5.96 -1.64
N GLU A 23 -14.22 -4.89 -2.15
CA GLU A 23 -14.74 -3.50 -2.15
C GLU A 23 -14.96 -2.86 -0.76
N GLN A 24 -14.70 -3.60 0.33
CA GLN A 24 -15.01 -3.19 1.71
C GLN A 24 -13.78 -2.91 2.58
N LYS A 25 -12.68 -3.63 2.36
CA LYS A 25 -11.46 -3.50 3.17
C LYS A 25 -10.36 -2.81 2.39
N LYS A 26 -9.99 -1.58 2.76
CA LYS A 26 -8.86 -0.88 2.15
C LYS A 26 -7.54 -1.51 2.61
N ILE A 27 -6.74 -2.00 1.68
CA ILE A 27 -5.39 -2.53 1.97
C ILE A 27 -4.28 -1.52 1.67
N GLY A 28 -4.56 -0.55 0.78
CA GLY A 28 -3.62 0.50 0.45
C GLY A 28 -4.30 1.81 0.07
N ALA A 29 -3.70 2.92 0.49
CA ALA A 29 -4.12 4.28 0.15
C ALA A 29 -3.23 4.85 -0.97
N ILE A 30 -3.80 5.76 -1.75
CA ILE A 30 -3.10 6.55 -2.76
C ILE A 30 -3.49 8.01 -2.57
N GLY A 31 -2.49 8.87 -2.53
CA GLY A 31 -2.66 10.31 -2.46
C GLY A 31 -1.49 10.92 -3.18
N ILE A 32 -1.73 11.54 -4.33
CA ILE A 32 -0.69 12.11 -5.19
C ILE A 32 -1.02 13.58 -5.39
N GLN A 33 0.00 14.43 -5.32
CA GLN A 33 -0.07 15.81 -5.76
C GLN A 33 0.82 15.96 -6.99
N VAL A 34 0.38 16.79 -7.95
CA VAL A 34 1.20 17.16 -9.12
C VAL A 34 1.42 18.66 -9.10
N ARG A 35 2.69 19.08 -9.12
CA ARG A 35 3.07 20.48 -9.20
C ARG A 35 4.22 20.63 -10.19
N ASN A 36 4.08 21.54 -11.16
CA ASN A 36 5.07 21.79 -12.22
C ASN A 36 5.50 20.51 -12.97
N GLY A 37 4.56 19.57 -13.19
CA GLY A 37 4.85 18.31 -13.87
C GLY A 37 5.57 17.26 -13.02
N ILE A 38 5.79 17.52 -11.73
CA ILE A 38 6.45 16.60 -10.79
C ILE A 38 5.42 16.10 -9.78
N THR A 39 5.42 14.79 -9.53
CA THR A 39 4.53 14.14 -8.55
C THR A 39 5.17 14.10 -7.16
N SER A 40 4.37 14.27 -6.11
CA SER A 40 4.78 14.14 -4.69
C SER A 40 3.72 13.35 -3.90
N HIS A 41 4.05 13.02 -2.64
CA HIS A 41 3.35 12.02 -1.81
C HIS A 41 3.52 10.60 -2.35
N GLY A 42 2.42 9.92 -2.74
CA GLY A 42 2.50 8.61 -3.36
C GLY A 42 1.42 7.66 -2.86
N LEU A 43 1.87 6.52 -2.33
CA LEU A 43 1.01 5.43 -1.87
C LEU A 43 1.43 4.96 -0.48
N ALA A 44 0.49 4.38 0.24
CA ALA A 44 0.73 3.70 1.51
C ALA A 44 0.10 2.31 1.44
N LEU A 45 0.89 1.26 1.66
CA LEU A 45 0.44 -0.12 1.63
C LEU A 45 0.58 -0.72 3.04
N ASN A 46 -0.53 -1.20 3.60
CA ASN A 46 -0.53 -1.75 4.95
C ASN A 46 0.10 -3.16 4.94
N CYS A 47 1.32 -3.28 5.48
CA CYS A 47 2.05 -4.55 5.53
C CYS A 47 1.75 -5.29 6.85
N GLU A 48 2.33 -4.83 7.96
CA GLU A 48 2.06 -5.30 9.34
C GLU A 48 1.49 -4.17 10.22
N THR A 49 0.83 -3.19 9.59
CA THR A 49 0.29 -2.00 10.26
C THR A 49 -0.63 -2.37 11.42
N ASP A 50 -0.44 -1.74 12.58
CA ASP A 50 -1.38 -1.83 13.70
C ASP A 50 -2.67 -1.09 13.35
N LEU A 51 -3.71 -1.85 13.01
CA LEU A 51 -4.96 -1.29 12.49
C LEU A 51 -5.81 -0.58 13.54
N LYS A 52 -5.52 -0.76 14.84
CA LYS A 52 -6.26 -0.08 15.92
C LYS A 52 -6.16 1.45 15.83
N TRP A 53 -5.10 1.96 15.19
CA TRP A 53 -4.93 3.40 14.96
C TRP A 53 -6.01 3.98 14.03
N PHE A 54 -6.60 3.16 13.16
CA PHE A 54 -7.71 3.59 12.31
C PHE A 54 -9.01 3.80 13.10
N ASP A 55 -9.15 3.21 14.30
CA ASP A 55 -10.34 3.40 15.15
C ASP A 55 -10.40 4.81 15.76
N TYR A 56 -9.27 5.52 15.81
CA TYR A 56 -9.16 6.87 16.35
C TYR A 56 -9.37 7.97 15.29
N ILE A 57 -9.59 7.59 14.03
CA ILE A 57 -9.84 8.51 12.93
C ILE A 57 -11.10 8.09 12.17
N ILE A 58 -11.66 8.97 11.35
CA ILE A 58 -12.65 8.59 10.34
C ILE A 58 -11.91 8.49 9.01
N PRO A 59 -11.34 7.32 8.66
CA PRO A 59 -10.49 7.22 7.48
C PRO A 59 -11.34 7.42 6.22
N CYS A 60 -10.91 8.35 5.38
CA CYS A 60 -11.55 8.65 4.09
C CYS A 60 -13.02 9.12 4.19
N GLY A 61 -13.53 9.44 5.38
CA GLY A 61 -14.93 9.85 5.58
C GLY A 61 -15.97 8.73 5.45
N LEU A 62 -15.54 7.46 5.37
CA LEU A 62 -16.41 6.31 5.10
C LEU A 62 -16.65 5.53 6.39
N LYS A 63 -17.89 5.52 6.90
CA LYS A 63 -18.24 4.82 8.15
C LYS A 63 -18.44 3.31 7.96
N ASP A 64 -18.85 2.88 6.78
CA ASP A 64 -19.22 1.48 6.52
C ASP A 64 -18.07 0.66 5.89
N LYS A 65 -16.89 1.26 5.72
CA LYS A 65 -15.71 0.58 5.16
C LYS A 65 -14.62 0.45 6.21
N SER A 66 -13.86 -0.65 6.12
CA SER A 66 -12.78 -0.95 7.07
C SER A 66 -11.42 -0.90 6.38
N THR A 67 -10.36 -0.96 7.18
CA THR A 67 -8.98 -1.04 6.70
C THR A 67 -8.40 -2.41 7.05
N THR A 68 -7.50 -2.93 6.22
CA THR A 68 -6.80 -4.19 6.46
C THR A 68 -5.31 -4.07 6.11
N SER A 69 -4.54 -5.12 6.36
CA SER A 69 -3.12 -5.24 6.04
C SER A 69 -2.83 -6.58 5.35
N ILE A 70 -1.71 -6.69 4.65
CA ILE A 70 -1.28 -7.98 4.06
C ILE A 70 -1.14 -9.04 5.17
N SER A 71 -0.61 -8.65 6.33
CA SER A 71 -0.42 -9.56 7.45
C SER A 71 -1.74 -10.12 7.98
N ASN A 72 -2.77 -9.27 8.12
CA ASN A 72 -4.09 -9.68 8.59
C ASN A 72 -4.78 -10.61 7.60
N GLU A 73 -4.72 -10.31 6.30
CA GLU A 73 -5.39 -11.13 5.28
C GLU A 73 -4.71 -12.49 5.05
N LEU A 74 -3.40 -12.60 5.33
CA LEU A 74 -2.66 -13.85 5.22
C LEU A 74 -2.49 -14.62 6.53
N ASN A 75 -2.90 -14.02 7.66
CA ASN A 75 -2.64 -14.52 9.02
C ASN A 75 -1.14 -14.87 9.24
N LYS A 76 -0.25 -14.01 8.74
CA LYS A 76 1.22 -14.16 8.77
C LYS A 76 1.85 -12.79 8.94
N GLN A 77 2.99 -12.70 9.64
CA GLN A 77 3.72 -11.44 9.71
C GLN A 77 4.40 -11.15 8.36
N ILE A 78 3.95 -10.10 7.67
CA ILE A 78 4.53 -9.58 6.43
C ILE A 78 4.97 -8.14 6.67
N LYS A 79 6.29 -7.94 6.76
CA LYS A 79 6.92 -6.65 7.04
C LYS A 79 7.06 -5.83 5.78
N VAL A 80 7.34 -4.54 5.94
CA VAL A 80 7.66 -3.66 4.80
C VAL A 80 8.83 -4.21 3.99
N ASN A 81 9.86 -4.76 4.65
CA ASN A 81 11.03 -5.35 3.97
C ASN A 81 10.68 -6.53 3.06
N ASP A 82 9.64 -7.30 3.37
CA ASP A 82 9.17 -8.41 2.53
C ASP A 82 8.44 -7.93 1.27
N VAL A 83 8.06 -6.65 1.24
CA VAL A 83 7.20 -6.03 0.22
C VAL A 83 7.98 -5.06 -0.68
N ILE A 84 9.06 -4.44 -0.20
CA ILE A 84 9.84 -3.44 -0.97
C ILE A 84 10.27 -3.97 -2.33
N GLU A 85 10.97 -5.11 -2.37
CA GLU A 85 11.48 -5.66 -3.62
C GLU A 85 10.34 -6.01 -4.60
N PRO A 86 9.31 -6.80 -4.21
CA PRO A 86 8.16 -7.04 -5.09
C PRO A 86 7.44 -5.76 -5.54
N LEU A 87 7.29 -4.76 -4.66
CA LEU A 87 6.63 -3.50 -5.02
C LEU A 87 7.42 -2.78 -6.11
N CYS A 88 8.73 -2.68 -5.94
CA CYS A 88 9.61 -2.02 -6.89
C CYS A 88 9.69 -2.79 -8.22
N GLU A 89 9.83 -4.12 -8.21
CA GLU A 89 9.77 -4.91 -9.46
C GLU A 89 8.50 -4.63 -10.27
N TYR A 90 7.34 -4.61 -9.61
CA TYR A 90 6.07 -4.31 -10.28
C TYR A 90 5.96 -2.85 -10.71
N PHE A 91 6.49 -1.91 -9.93
CA PHE A 91 6.53 -0.51 -10.33
C PHE A 91 7.37 -0.35 -11.60
N GLY A 92 8.56 -0.96 -11.64
CA GLY A 92 9.43 -0.96 -12.81
C GLY A 92 8.75 -1.58 -14.03
N LYS A 93 8.03 -2.69 -13.85
CA LYS A 93 7.23 -3.32 -14.92
C LYS A 93 6.12 -2.41 -15.45
N VAL A 94 5.36 -1.75 -14.57
CA VAL A 94 4.22 -0.90 -14.97
C VAL A 94 4.66 0.36 -15.70
N PHE A 95 5.76 0.97 -15.26
CA PHE A 95 6.29 2.20 -15.86
C PHE A 95 7.38 1.95 -16.91
N GLU A 96 7.69 0.69 -17.20
CA GLU A 96 8.75 0.30 -18.15
C GLU A 96 10.13 0.87 -17.77
N LEU A 97 10.43 0.85 -16.47
CA LEU A 97 11.67 1.38 -15.89
C LEU A 97 12.52 0.27 -15.29
N LYS A 98 13.85 0.40 -15.41
CA LYS A 98 14.80 -0.37 -14.61
C LYS A 98 14.98 0.32 -13.25
N ILE A 99 14.56 -0.34 -12.19
CA ILE A 99 14.76 0.16 -10.82
C ILE A 99 16.01 -0.47 -10.24
N ASN A 100 16.92 0.36 -9.75
CA ASN A 100 18.08 -0.09 -8.99
C ASN A 100 17.75 0.06 -7.51
N LEU A 101 17.51 -1.06 -6.83
CA LEU A 101 17.25 -1.06 -5.38
C LEU A 101 18.56 -1.00 -4.62
N ASN A 102 18.71 0.03 -3.79
CA ASN A 102 19.81 0.14 -2.84
C ASN A 102 19.21 0.16 -1.43
N ILE A 103 19.05 -1.02 -0.84
CA ILE A 103 18.22 -1.25 0.37
C ILE A 103 18.90 -0.69 1.65
N ASN A 104 20.10 -0.11 1.55
CA ASN A 104 20.83 0.50 2.66
C ASN A 104 20.38 1.92 3.05
N ALA A 105 19.26 2.41 2.52
CA ALA A 105 18.70 3.69 2.93
C ALA A 105 18.14 3.58 4.36
N ASN A 106 18.92 3.98 5.36
CA ASN A 106 18.44 4.14 6.73
C ASN A 106 17.38 5.27 6.77
N PHE A 107 16.10 4.90 6.73
CA PHE A 107 14.97 5.84 6.83
C PHE A 107 14.78 6.46 8.24
N HIS A 108 15.72 6.26 9.17
CA HIS A 108 15.68 6.82 10.53
C HIS A 108 15.84 8.34 10.59
N ASN A 109 16.16 9.03 9.48
CA ASN A 109 16.46 10.46 9.47
C ASN A 109 15.37 11.34 8.80
N PHE A 110 14.11 10.88 8.74
CA PHE A 110 13.00 11.66 8.15
C PHE A 110 11.91 12.07 9.15
N ILE A 111 12.27 12.26 10.42
CA ILE A 111 11.44 12.97 11.41
C ILE A 111 12.28 14.04 12.08
#